data_AF-A0A646KJ14-F1
#
_entry.id   AF-A0A646KJ14-F1
#
_cell.length_a   1.000
_cell.length_b   1.000
_cell.length_c   1.000
_cell.angle_alpha   90.00
_cell.angle_beta   90.00
_cell.angle_gamma   90.00
#
_symmetry.space_group_name_H-M   'P 1'
#
loop_
_entity.id
_entity.type
_entity.pdbx_description
1 polymer ?
#
loop_
_entity_poly.entity_id
_entity_poly.type
_entity_poly.pdbx_seq_one_letter_code
_entity_poly.pdbx_strand_id
1 'polypeptide(L)'
;MDHISDAHLRRRLSALTTTAPCSFCTRTAGPHPGAVDLKLLVRSVMAGVREKYEETTEHDRGIPTALAVEDVCRTAVDPLVARALLGCETRPASWRLREIPQPSRADAVPIEPWSAFRERVGHQRRFTLLSGADEAGDVSVVRMLDAVSAVIQRLGLVRTLPRGHQVWRGRMRADTARPGYTAASIGSTPTSRATANRMSPAGVPMFYGSEDVDTVVAEISAHDPRPYVAAAAFQITRPVPVVDLSTVPDAPSVFDPRRRSLIRPVGFVRAFSENLSQPVVLDGRERIAYVPTQVLTEYFRWLSPLRVQGIVFRSAQNGGINYVLFTGPEGCVDAHTTDPEAMLRLQPNTETVVGRAPGMARGTPDSVGANTARPA
;
A
#
# COMPACT_ATOMS: atom_id res chain seq x y z
N MET A 1 11.32 -11.57 -28.73
CA MET A 1 9.97 -11.45 -28.16
C MET A 1 9.88 -12.02 -26.74
N ASP A 2 10.55 -13.13 -26.46
CA ASP A 2 10.44 -13.79 -25.15
C ASP A 2 11.15 -13.05 -24.00
N HIS A 3 12.11 -12.18 -24.32
CA HIS A 3 12.74 -11.28 -23.35
C HIS A 3 11.91 -10.02 -23.02
N ILE A 4 10.70 -9.91 -23.56
CA ILE A 4 9.78 -8.80 -23.31
C ILE A 4 8.61 -9.36 -22.53
N SER A 5 8.59 -9.18 -21.22
CA SER A 5 7.55 -9.69 -20.31
C SER A 5 6.22 -8.95 -20.45
N ASP A 6 6.24 -7.66 -20.81
CA ASP A 6 5.03 -6.86 -20.97
C ASP A 6 4.25 -7.25 -22.24
N ALA A 7 3.01 -7.72 -22.05
CA ALA A 7 2.16 -8.20 -23.12
C ALA A 7 1.71 -7.09 -24.09
N HIS A 8 1.61 -5.84 -23.66
CA HIS A 8 1.22 -4.71 -24.52
C HIS A 8 2.39 -4.23 -25.37
N LEU A 9 3.58 -4.14 -24.79
CA LEU A 9 4.83 -3.87 -25.52
C LEU A 9 5.10 -4.98 -26.54
N ARG A 10 4.94 -6.25 -26.14
CA ARG A 10 5.08 -7.40 -27.03
C ARG A 10 4.09 -7.30 -28.20
N ARG A 11 2.80 -7.07 -27.93
CA ARG A 11 1.78 -6.92 -28.99
C ARG A 11 2.06 -5.75 -29.93
N ARG A 12 2.60 -4.64 -29.42
CA ARG A 12 2.98 -3.48 -30.26
C ARG A 12 4.15 -3.82 -31.20
N LEU A 13 5.09 -4.63 -30.73
CA LEU A 13 6.30 -5.00 -31.48
C LEU A 13 6.14 -6.25 -32.34
N SER A 14 5.08 -7.05 -32.15
CA SER A 14 4.87 -8.30 -32.90
C SER A 14 4.66 -8.09 -34.40
N ALA A 15 4.17 -6.93 -34.82
CA ALA A 15 4.07 -6.59 -36.24
C ALA A 15 5.41 -6.20 -36.89
N LEU A 16 6.46 -6.00 -36.07
CA LEU A 16 7.78 -5.52 -36.50
C LEU A 16 8.87 -6.58 -36.29
N THR A 17 8.48 -7.84 -36.06
CA THR A 17 9.42 -8.94 -35.84
C THR A 17 10.11 -9.39 -37.12
N THR A 18 11.37 -9.79 -37.01
CA THR A 18 12.18 -10.32 -38.09
C THR A 18 12.56 -11.78 -37.82
N THR A 19 13.06 -12.46 -38.85
CA THR A 19 13.64 -13.80 -38.79
C THR A 19 15.11 -13.81 -38.36
N ALA A 20 15.66 -12.66 -37.96
CA ALA A 20 17.05 -12.59 -37.48
C ALA A 20 17.22 -13.39 -36.17
N PRO A 21 18.42 -13.95 -35.90
CA PRO A 21 18.69 -14.58 -34.62
C PRO A 21 18.67 -13.53 -33.49
N CYS A 22 18.29 -13.97 -32.29
CA CYS A 22 18.31 -13.10 -31.11
C CYS A 22 19.74 -12.98 -30.56
N SER A 23 20.20 -11.76 -30.32
CA SER A 23 21.52 -11.52 -29.71
C SER A 23 21.62 -11.89 -28.22
N PHE A 24 20.50 -12.21 -27.56
CA PHE A 24 20.43 -12.45 -26.11
C PHE A 24 20.10 -13.90 -25.73
N CYS A 25 19.53 -14.68 -26.65
CA CYS A 25 19.30 -16.11 -26.42
C CYS A 25 19.85 -16.94 -27.57
N THR A 26 20.29 -18.15 -27.23
CA THR A 26 20.90 -19.11 -28.16
C THR A 26 19.92 -19.81 -29.08
N ARG A 27 18.63 -19.45 -29.05
CA ARG A 27 17.63 -20.05 -29.93
C ARG A 27 17.85 -19.57 -31.36
N THR A 28 18.18 -20.51 -32.23
CA THR A 28 18.20 -20.34 -33.69
C THR A 28 16.85 -19.82 -34.16
N ALA A 29 16.88 -18.88 -35.11
CA ALA A 29 15.67 -18.36 -35.75
C ALA A 29 14.78 -19.51 -36.22
N GLY A 30 13.64 -19.71 -35.56
CA GLY A 30 12.62 -20.64 -36.03
C GLY A 30 11.94 -20.13 -37.30
N PRO A 31 11.04 -20.92 -37.91
CA PRO A 31 10.27 -20.49 -39.09
C PRO A 31 9.33 -19.29 -38.83
N HIS A 32 9.15 -18.89 -37.58
CA HIS A 32 8.32 -17.76 -37.18
C HIS A 32 9.19 -16.55 -36.75
N PRO A 33 8.90 -15.34 -37.26
CA PRO A 33 9.58 -14.11 -36.83
C PRO A 33 9.49 -13.93 -35.31
N GLY A 34 10.62 -13.69 -34.65
CA GLY A 34 10.70 -13.67 -33.18
C GLY A 34 11.71 -12.68 -32.60
N ALA A 35 12.61 -12.13 -33.43
CA ALA A 35 13.53 -11.07 -33.06
C ALA A 35 12.95 -9.69 -33.42
N VAL A 36 13.34 -8.65 -32.68
CA VAL A 36 12.98 -7.26 -32.95
C VAL A 36 14.27 -6.45 -32.89
N ASP A 37 14.41 -5.48 -33.79
CA ASP A 37 15.54 -4.55 -33.77
C ASP A 37 15.60 -3.81 -32.42
N LEU A 38 16.76 -3.83 -31.77
CA LEU A 38 16.97 -3.18 -30.49
C LEU A 38 16.64 -1.68 -30.55
N LYS A 39 16.91 -0.99 -31.66
CA LYS A 39 16.55 0.42 -31.87
C LYS A 39 15.03 0.64 -31.87
N LEU A 40 14.25 -0.30 -32.39
CA LEU A 40 12.78 -0.24 -32.34
C LEU A 40 12.25 -0.46 -30.92
N LEU A 41 12.90 -1.34 -30.15
CA LEU A 41 12.61 -1.52 -28.73
C LEU A 41 12.96 -0.25 -27.94
N VAL A 42 14.13 0.36 -28.15
CA VAL A 42 14.51 1.66 -27.54
C VAL A 42 13.46 2.72 -27.85
N ARG A 43 13.03 2.88 -29.11
CA ARG A 43 11.99 3.85 -29.48
C ARG A 43 10.68 3.61 -28.74
N SER A 44 10.28 2.35 -28.58
CA SER A 44 9.05 1.98 -27.87
C SER A 44 9.16 2.23 -26.37
N VAL A 45 10.30 1.89 -25.76
CA VAL A 45 10.58 2.16 -24.35
C VAL A 45 10.63 3.66 -24.09
N MET A 46 11.32 4.44 -24.92
CA MET A 46 11.35 5.90 -24.81
C MET A 46 9.98 6.54 -25.05
N ALA A 47 9.10 5.92 -25.83
CA ALA A 47 7.70 6.32 -25.88
C ALA A 47 7.03 6.09 -24.52
N GLY A 48 7.22 4.93 -23.89
CA GLY A 48 6.75 4.67 -22.52
C GLY A 48 7.33 5.66 -21.49
N VAL A 49 8.60 6.01 -21.59
CA VAL A 49 9.23 7.06 -20.76
C VAL A 49 8.52 8.39 -20.94
N ARG A 50 8.28 8.85 -22.17
CA ARG A 50 7.56 10.12 -22.45
C ARG A 50 6.08 10.11 -22.06
N GLU A 51 5.51 8.93 -21.84
CA GLU A 51 4.15 8.77 -21.33
C GLU A 51 4.12 8.88 -19.80
N LYS A 52 5.11 8.32 -19.10
CA LYS A 52 5.21 8.35 -17.64
C LYS A 52 5.89 9.62 -17.10
N TYR A 53 6.83 10.17 -17.86
CA TYR A 53 7.70 11.28 -17.51
C TYR A 53 7.65 12.40 -18.56
N GLU A 54 7.93 13.61 -18.12
CA GLU A 54 8.16 14.78 -18.96
C GLU A 54 9.60 15.27 -18.77
N GLU A 55 10.19 15.77 -19.85
CA GLU A 55 11.53 16.35 -19.82
C GLU A 55 11.50 17.66 -19.00
N THR A 56 12.48 17.83 -18.13
CA THR A 56 12.61 19.03 -17.30
C THR A 56 14.02 19.60 -17.40
N THR A 57 14.13 20.92 -17.29
CA THR A 57 15.40 21.64 -17.22
C THR A 57 15.91 21.78 -15.78
N GLU A 58 15.05 21.52 -14.78
CA GLU A 58 15.39 21.54 -13.35
C GLU A 58 16.08 20.23 -12.97
N HIS A 59 17.41 20.20 -13.12
CA HIS A 59 18.21 18.99 -12.88
C HIS A 59 18.05 18.44 -11.45
N ASP A 60 17.90 19.32 -10.45
CA ASP A 60 17.76 18.94 -9.04
C ASP A 60 16.42 18.27 -8.70
N ARG A 61 15.43 18.36 -9.60
CA ARG A 61 14.07 17.82 -9.38
C ARG A 61 13.70 16.69 -10.34
N GLY A 62 14.61 16.30 -11.22
CA GLY A 62 14.39 15.21 -12.18
C GLY A 62 15.34 14.03 -11.98
N ILE A 63 15.04 12.93 -12.66
CA ILE A 63 15.87 11.73 -12.74
C ILE A 63 16.56 11.65 -14.10
N PRO A 64 17.79 11.12 -14.18
CA PRO A 64 18.46 10.90 -15.46
C PRO A 64 17.71 9.91 -16.38
N THR A 65 17.91 10.03 -17.70
CA THR A 65 17.35 9.10 -18.70
C THR A 65 17.55 7.63 -18.33
N ALA A 66 18.73 7.27 -17.79
CA ALA A 66 19.03 5.90 -17.40
C ALA A 66 18.06 5.36 -16.34
N LEU A 67 17.76 6.15 -15.30
CA LEU A 67 16.81 5.75 -14.25
C LEU A 67 15.37 5.71 -14.76
N ALA A 68 14.99 6.63 -15.65
CA ALA A 68 13.67 6.63 -16.26
C ALA A 68 13.44 5.40 -17.15
N VAL A 69 14.46 5.01 -17.93
CA VAL A 69 14.44 3.78 -18.74
C VAL A 69 14.40 2.54 -17.86
N GLU A 70 15.23 2.48 -16.82
CA GLU A 70 15.24 1.36 -15.88
C GLU A 70 13.89 1.17 -15.20
N ASP A 71 13.26 2.25 -14.73
CA ASP A 71 11.94 2.23 -14.12
C ASP A 71 10.86 1.70 -15.08
N VAL A 72 10.83 2.16 -16.35
CA VAL A 72 9.89 1.65 -17.37
C VAL A 72 10.18 0.20 -17.75
N CYS A 73 11.46 -0.20 -17.73
CA CYS A 73 11.88 -1.54 -18.13
C CYS A 73 11.72 -2.59 -17.03
N ARG A 74 11.71 -2.20 -15.75
CA ARG A 74 11.80 -3.07 -14.57
C ARG A 74 10.92 -4.32 -14.63
N THR A 75 9.68 -4.17 -15.09
CA THR A 75 8.71 -5.27 -15.22
C THR A 75 8.39 -5.61 -16.69
N ALA A 76 8.91 -4.83 -17.64
CA ALA A 76 8.54 -4.91 -19.03
C ALA A 76 9.49 -5.74 -19.89
N VAL A 77 10.77 -5.78 -19.54
CA VAL A 77 11.82 -6.48 -20.29
C VAL A 77 12.81 -7.14 -19.35
N ASP A 78 13.48 -8.18 -19.83
CA ASP A 78 14.51 -8.89 -19.06
C ASP A 78 15.66 -7.96 -18.66
N PRO A 79 16.28 -8.15 -17.47
CA PRO A 79 17.35 -7.28 -16.98
C PRO A 79 18.54 -7.15 -17.93
N LEU A 80 18.89 -8.22 -18.66
CA LEU A 80 19.98 -8.20 -19.65
C LEU A 80 19.64 -7.30 -20.85
N VAL A 81 18.39 -7.35 -21.32
CA VAL A 81 17.91 -6.48 -22.40
C VAL A 81 17.81 -5.04 -21.90
N ALA A 82 17.31 -4.82 -20.68
CA ALA A 82 17.27 -3.49 -20.07
C ALA A 82 18.65 -2.83 -20.02
N ARG A 83 19.70 -3.57 -19.63
CA ARG A 83 21.09 -3.08 -19.65
C ARG A 83 21.57 -2.73 -21.06
N ALA A 84 21.24 -3.55 -22.07
CA ALA A 84 21.60 -3.26 -23.44
C ALA A 84 20.88 -2.03 -24.01
N LEU A 85 19.64 -1.77 -23.57
CA LEU A 85 18.91 -0.54 -23.92
C LEU A 85 19.60 0.71 -23.36
N LEU A 86 20.16 0.63 -22.16
CA LEU A 86 20.94 1.73 -21.55
C LEU A 86 22.26 1.99 -22.28
N GLY A 87 22.86 0.95 -22.87
CA GLY A 87 24.06 1.07 -23.72
C GLY A 87 23.78 1.62 -25.13
N CYS A 88 22.52 1.75 -25.53
CA CYS A 88 22.17 2.43 -26.77
C CYS A 88 22.25 3.95 -26.58
N GLU A 89 22.72 4.67 -27.60
CA GLU A 89 22.74 6.13 -27.58
C GLU A 89 21.32 6.68 -27.37
N THR A 90 21.06 7.14 -26.14
CA THR A 90 19.87 7.88 -25.78
C THR A 90 20.29 9.29 -25.40
N ARG A 91 19.51 10.29 -25.82
CA ARG A 91 19.78 11.68 -25.48
C ARG A 91 19.78 11.82 -23.95
N PRO A 92 20.85 12.37 -23.35
CA PRO A 92 20.85 12.71 -21.93
C PRO A 92 19.80 13.80 -21.70
N ALA A 93 18.91 13.54 -20.75
CA ALA A 93 17.85 14.45 -20.35
C ALA A 93 17.53 14.21 -18.87
N SER A 94 16.97 15.23 -18.24
CA SER A 94 16.38 15.11 -16.90
C SER A 94 14.87 14.93 -17.04
N TRP A 95 14.31 14.00 -16.29
CA TRP A 95 12.92 13.57 -16.40
C TRP A 95 12.20 13.75 -15.06
N ARG A 96 11.04 14.39 -15.04
CA ARG A 96 10.16 14.40 -13.87
C ARG A 96 8.87 13.65 -14.19
N LEU A 97 8.20 13.12 -13.17
CA LEU A 97 6.96 12.38 -13.40
C LEU A 97 5.95 13.31 -14.08
N ARG A 98 5.49 12.91 -15.27
CA ARG A 98 4.65 13.77 -16.13
C ARG A 98 3.37 14.10 -15.40
N GLU A 99 3.09 15.37 -15.15
CA GLU A 99 1.77 15.81 -14.71
C GLU A 99 0.80 15.49 -15.84
N ILE A 100 -0.04 14.47 -15.65
CA ILE A 100 -0.97 14.06 -16.71
C ILE A 100 -1.89 15.26 -16.93
N PRO A 101 -1.90 15.89 -18.12
CA PRO A 101 -2.88 16.91 -18.43
C PRO A 101 -4.25 16.28 -18.24
N GLN A 102 -5.16 17.03 -17.61
CA GLN A 102 -6.51 16.61 -17.29
C GLN A 102 -7.07 15.71 -18.41
N PRO A 103 -7.69 14.56 -18.09
CA PRO A 103 -8.54 13.90 -19.07
C PRO A 103 -9.45 14.95 -19.69
N SER A 104 -9.64 14.91 -21.01
CA SER A 104 -10.45 15.87 -21.77
C SER A 104 -11.93 15.93 -21.35
N ARG A 105 -12.31 15.21 -20.29
CA ARG A 105 -13.55 15.38 -19.54
C ARG A 105 -13.30 16.37 -18.41
N ALA A 106 -14.06 17.46 -18.40
CA ALA A 106 -14.08 18.50 -17.36
C ALA A 106 -14.19 17.99 -15.90
N ASP A 107 -14.53 16.71 -15.69
CA ASP A 107 -14.74 16.09 -14.38
C ASP A 107 -13.56 15.31 -13.82
N ALA A 108 -12.48 15.11 -14.59
CA ALA A 108 -11.42 14.22 -14.15
C ALA A 108 -10.43 14.90 -13.20
N VAL A 109 -10.55 14.53 -11.93
CA VAL A 109 -9.71 15.04 -10.84
C VAL A 109 -8.32 14.40 -10.90
N PRO A 110 -7.24 15.20 -10.99
CA PRO A 110 -5.89 14.65 -10.97
C PRO A 110 -5.57 14.06 -9.59
N ILE A 111 -4.95 12.88 -9.58
CA ILE A 111 -4.45 12.24 -8.37
C ILE A 111 -2.95 12.44 -8.33
N GLU A 112 -2.49 13.05 -7.23
CA GLU A 112 -1.08 13.27 -6.98
C GLU A 112 -0.39 11.99 -6.47
N PRO A 113 0.96 11.93 -6.50
CA PRO A 113 1.69 10.84 -5.88
C PRO A 113 1.50 10.81 -4.35
N TRP A 114 1.52 9.61 -3.76
CA TRP A 114 1.42 9.43 -2.30
C TRP A 114 2.42 10.28 -1.50
N SER A 115 3.64 10.49 -2.00
CA SER A 115 4.64 11.35 -1.35
C SER A 115 4.20 12.80 -1.26
N ALA A 116 3.58 13.35 -2.30
CA ALA A 116 3.07 14.72 -2.30
C ALA A 116 1.89 14.87 -1.32
N PHE A 117 1.00 13.87 -1.28
CA PHE A 117 -0.09 13.82 -0.32
C PHE A 117 0.42 13.79 1.13
N ARG A 118 1.41 12.94 1.41
CA ARG A 118 2.05 12.87 2.73
C ARG A 118 2.64 14.21 3.16
N GLU A 119 3.33 14.89 2.24
CA GLU A 119 3.93 16.20 2.53
C GLU A 119 2.86 17.25 2.83
N ARG A 120 1.83 17.34 1.98
CA ARG A 120 0.74 18.30 2.14
C ARG A 120 0.00 18.13 3.46
N VAL A 121 -0.43 16.90 3.77
CA VAL A 121 -1.23 16.61 4.96
C VAL A 121 -0.35 16.59 6.22
N GLY A 122 0.90 16.13 6.10
CA GLY A 122 1.85 16.10 7.21
C GLY A 122 2.35 17.48 7.65
N HIS A 123 2.63 18.38 6.71
CA HIS A 123 3.43 19.58 6.97
C HIS A 123 2.76 20.92 6.57
N GLN A 124 1.67 20.91 5.78
CA GLN A 124 1.10 22.16 5.25
C GLN A 124 -0.33 22.41 5.75
N ARG A 125 -1.28 21.53 5.39
CA ARG A 125 -2.71 21.71 5.66
C ARG A 125 -3.28 20.45 6.29
N ARG A 126 -3.57 20.52 7.59
CA ARG A 126 -4.13 19.38 8.37
C ARG A 126 -5.64 19.45 8.52
N PHE A 127 -6.16 20.62 8.89
CA PHE A 127 -7.57 20.79 9.29
C PHE A 127 -8.43 21.46 8.20
N THR A 128 -7.81 22.26 7.33
CA THR A 128 -8.49 22.95 6.23
C THR A 128 -8.65 22.09 4.98
N LEU A 129 -8.24 20.82 5.02
CA LEU A 129 -8.38 19.85 3.92
C LEU A 129 -9.84 19.63 3.49
N LEU A 130 -10.78 19.81 4.43
CA LEU A 130 -12.22 19.63 4.23
C LEU A 130 -12.93 20.92 3.79
N SER A 131 -12.25 22.07 3.90
CA SER A 131 -12.76 23.34 3.40
C SER A 131 -12.62 23.33 1.89
N GLY A 132 -13.71 23.05 1.16
CA GLY A 132 -13.74 22.96 -0.31
C GLY A 132 -13.38 24.24 -1.08
N ALA A 133 -12.75 25.23 -0.42
CA ALA A 133 -12.31 26.48 -1.02
C ALA A 133 -10.78 26.46 -1.15
N ASP A 134 -10.30 25.99 -2.29
CA ASP A 134 -8.98 26.39 -2.76
C ASP A 134 -9.16 27.65 -3.62
N GLU A 135 -9.02 28.82 -3.00
CA GLU A 135 -9.00 30.11 -3.72
C GLU A 135 -7.80 30.23 -4.69
N ALA A 136 -6.88 29.27 -4.66
CA ALA A 136 -5.64 29.25 -5.45
C ALA A 136 -5.66 28.26 -6.63
N GLY A 137 -6.82 27.73 -7.04
CA GLY A 137 -6.91 26.81 -8.18
C GLY A 137 -6.31 25.41 -7.95
N ASP A 138 -6.03 25.06 -6.69
CA ASP A 138 -5.56 23.73 -6.29
C ASP A 138 -6.74 22.75 -6.20
N VAL A 139 -6.47 21.47 -6.40
CA VAL A 139 -7.50 20.43 -6.38
C VAL A 139 -7.84 20.09 -4.94
N SER A 140 -9.09 20.35 -4.53
CA SER A 140 -9.60 19.94 -3.22
C SER A 140 -9.22 18.48 -2.92
N VAL A 141 -8.52 18.27 -1.80
CA VAL A 141 -8.07 16.94 -1.37
C VAL A 141 -9.24 15.96 -1.28
N VAL A 142 -10.42 16.41 -0.84
CA VAL A 142 -11.64 15.58 -0.81
C VAL A 142 -12.00 15.06 -2.20
N ARG A 143 -11.98 15.92 -3.23
CA ARG A 143 -12.25 15.50 -4.62
C ARG A 143 -11.21 14.51 -5.13
N MET A 144 -9.94 14.69 -4.74
CA MET A 144 -8.89 13.73 -5.06
C MET A 144 -9.18 12.37 -4.41
N LEU A 145 -9.56 12.37 -3.14
CA LEU A 145 -9.91 11.15 -2.40
C LEU A 145 -11.19 10.49 -2.94
N ASP A 146 -12.15 11.25 -3.48
CA ASP A 146 -13.29 10.71 -4.21
C ASP A 146 -12.87 9.99 -5.49
N ALA A 147 -11.90 10.55 -6.23
CA ALA A 147 -11.31 9.87 -7.38
C ALA A 147 -10.56 8.58 -6.97
N VAL A 148 -9.87 8.58 -5.82
CA VAL A 148 -9.27 7.37 -5.24
C VAL A 148 -10.35 6.34 -4.89
N SER A 149 -11.45 6.75 -4.25
CA SER A 149 -12.59 5.87 -3.94
C SER A 149 -13.19 5.24 -5.19
N ALA A 150 -13.40 6.02 -6.25
CA ALA A 150 -13.92 5.51 -7.52
C ALA A 150 -12.99 4.45 -8.13
N VAL A 151 -11.68 4.63 -7.98
CA VAL A 151 -10.69 3.64 -8.42
C VAL A 151 -10.74 2.38 -7.56
N ILE A 152 -10.79 2.50 -6.23
CA ILE A 152 -10.96 1.36 -5.31
C ILE A 152 -12.18 0.53 -5.69
N GLN A 153 -13.31 1.19 -5.96
CA GLN A 153 -14.54 0.53 -6.41
C GLN A 153 -14.35 -0.16 -7.76
N ARG A 154 -13.75 0.52 -8.74
CA ARG A 154 -13.50 -0.03 -10.09
C ARG A 154 -12.56 -1.23 -10.08
N LEU A 155 -11.60 -1.27 -9.15
CA LEU A 155 -10.67 -2.38 -8.97
C LEU A 155 -11.32 -3.56 -8.21
N GLY A 156 -12.54 -3.41 -7.69
CA GLY A 156 -13.19 -4.45 -6.90
C GLY A 156 -12.55 -4.64 -5.51
N LEU A 157 -11.91 -3.60 -4.98
CA LEU A 157 -11.24 -3.65 -3.67
C LEU A 157 -12.21 -3.39 -2.51
N VAL A 158 -13.51 -3.29 -2.75
CA VAL A 158 -14.51 -3.31 -1.68
C VAL A 158 -15.09 -4.71 -1.60
N ARG A 159 -14.87 -5.39 -0.48
CA ARG A 159 -15.48 -6.70 -0.19
C ARG A 159 -16.29 -6.64 1.09
N THR A 160 -17.11 -7.66 1.31
CA THR A 160 -17.94 -7.76 2.52
C THR A 160 -17.45 -8.92 3.37
N LEU A 161 -17.09 -8.63 4.63
CA LEU A 161 -16.87 -9.66 5.63
C LEU A 161 -18.23 -10.28 5.98
N PRO A 162 -18.43 -11.59 5.78
CA PRO A 162 -19.72 -12.22 6.06
C PRO A 162 -19.96 -12.34 7.57
N ARG A 163 -21.23 -12.46 7.95
CA ARG A 163 -21.59 -12.91 9.30
C ARG A 163 -20.93 -14.27 9.56
N GLY A 164 -20.30 -14.43 10.71
CA GLY A 164 -19.50 -15.64 10.99
C GLY A 164 -18.00 -15.46 10.81
N HIS A 165 -17.56 -14.44 10.08
CA HIS A 165 -16.13 -14.17 9.91
C HIS A 165 -15.46 -13.93 11.27
N GLN A 166 -14.32 -14.57 11.51
CA GLN A 166 -13.58 -14.44 12.77
C GLN A 166 -12.47 -13.40 12.65
N VAL A 167 -12.30 -12.60 13.71
CA VAL A 167 -11.21 -11.63 13.85
C VAL A 167 -10.60 -11.80 15.24
N TRP A 168 -9.30 -12.02 15.29
CA TRP A 168 -8.56 -12.23 16.52
C TRP A 168 -7.99 -10.93 17.06
N ARG A 169 -7.99 -10.79 18.38
CA ARG A 169 -7.33 -9.67 19.05
C ARG A 169 -6.64 -10.17 20.30
N GLY A 170 -5.52 -9.55 20.65
CA GLY A 170 -4.77 -9.93 21.84
C GLY A 170 -4.19 -8.75 22.61
N ARG A 171 -3.71 -9.05 23.81
CA ARG A 171 -2.95 -8.14 24.66
C ARG A 171 -1.72 -8.86 25.21
N MET A 172 -0.64 -8.11 25.34
CA MET A 172 0.60 -8.56 25.96
C MET A 172 0.41 -8.80 27.46
N ARG A 173 1.11 -9.82 28.00
CA ARG A 173 0.95 -10.36 29.36
C ARG A 173 2.30 -10.71 29.96
N ALA A 174 2.42 -10.48 31.27
CA ALA A 174 3.61 -10.89 32.03
C ALA A 174 3.58 -12.37 32.45
N ASP A 175 2.39 -12.97 32.53
CA ASP A 175 2.16 -14.34 32.98
C ASP A 175 1.35 -15.15 31.96
N THR A 176 1.20 -16.44 32.24
CA THR A 176 0.41 -17.40 31.45
C THR A 176 -1.05 -17.50 31.92
N ALA A 177 -1.47 -16.68 32.88
CA ALA A 177 -2.80 -16.75 33.44
C ALA A 177 -3.85 -16.28 32.42
N ARG A 178 -4.95 -17.02 32.33
CA ARG A 178 -6.10 -16.65 31.49
C ARG A 178 -6.78 -15.39 32.06
N PRO A 179 -6.82 -14.26 31.34
CA PRO A 179 -7.52 -13.05 31.80
C PRO A 179 -9.02 -13.22 32.06
N GLY A 180 -9.69 -14.17 31.40
CA GLY A 180 -11.15 -14.24 31.44
C GLY A 180 -11.77 -13.03 30.73
N TYR A 181 -11.43 -12.87 29.46
CA TYR A 181 -11.79 -11.68 28.70
C TYR A 181 -13.31 -11.50 28.58
N THR A 182 -13.75 -10.26 28.79
CA THR A 182 -15.02 -9.72 28.31
C THR A 182 -14.79 -8.82 27.10
N ALA A 183 -15.83 -8.56 26.32
CA ALA A 183 -15.78 -7.65 25.18
C ALA A 183 -15.30 -6.25 25.58
N ALA A 184 -15.70 -5.75 26.76
CA ALA A 184 -15.22 -4.48 27.29
C ALA A 184 -13.71 -4.47 27.63
N SER A 185 -13.14 -5.62 27.98
CA SER A 185 -11.73 -5.75 28.38
C SER A 185 -10.77 -5.94 27.20
N ILE A 186 -11.17 -6.71 26.18
CA ILE A 186 -10.31 -7.04 25.02
C ILE A 186 -10.72 -6.32 23.73
N GLY A 187 -11.97 -5.88 23.62
CA GLY A 187 -12.50 -5.17 22.45
C GLY A 187 -11.97 -3.74 22.31
N SER A 188 -12.65 -2.93 21.51
CA SER A 188 -12.26 -1.54 21.24
C SER A 188 -12.03 -0.77 22.53
N THR A 189 -10.91 -0.04 22.58
CA THR A 189 -10.55 0.75 23.75
C THR A 189 -11.53 1.91 23.87
N PRO A 190 -12.04 2.26 25.06
CA PRO A 190 -12.92 3.42 25.21
C PRO A 190 -12.19 4.72 24.88
N THR A 191 -12.94 5.74 24.48
CA THR A 191 -12.47 7.08 24.07
C THR A 191 -11.39 7.65 25.00
N SER A 192 -11.59 7.57 26.32
CA SER A 192 -10.66 8.12 27.33
C SER A 192 -9.30 7.42 27.39
N ARG A 193 -9.18 6.20 26.84
CA ARG A 193 -7.95 5.39 26.82
C ARG A 193 -7.44 5.13 25.40
N ALA A 194 -8.14 5.62 24.38
CA ALA A 194 -7.75 5.41 22.99
C ALA A 194 -6.50 6.25 22.67
N THR A 195 -5.35 5.57 22.53
CA THR A 195 -4.10 6.20 22.09
C THR A 195 -4.07 6.38 20.58
N ALA A 196 -3.20 7.25 20.09
CA ALA A 196 -2.97 7.39 18.66
C ALA A 196 -2.39 6.10 18.07
N ASN A 197 -2.91 5.69 16.92
CA ASN A 197 -2.49 4.54 16.13
C ASN A 197 -2.36 4.97 14.65
N ARG A 198 -1.83 4.09 13.79
CA ARG A 198 -1.66 4.37 12.35
C ARG A 198 -2.94 4.84 11.67
N MET A 199 -4.09 4.26 12.03
CA MET A 199 -5.35 4.52 11.34
C MET A 199 -6.33 5.36 12.17
N SER A 200 -6.04 5.63 13.45
CA SER A 200 -6.93 6.42 14.31
C SER A 200 -6.17 7.39 15.21
N PRO A 201 -6.58 8.66 15.30
CA PRO A 201 -6.00 9.61 16.24
C PRO A 201 -6.35 9.25 17.69
N ALA A 202 -5.63 9.83 18.65
CA ALA A 202 -5.95 9.69 20.06
C ALA A 202 -7.38 10.17 20.34
N GLY A 203 -8.11 9.44 21.19
CA GLY A 203 -9.52 9.71 21.48
C GLY A 203 -10.52 9.14 20.46
N VAL A 204 -10.09 8.61 19.31
CA VAL A 204 -11.00 8.00 18.33
C VAL A 204 -10.86 6.48 18.37
N PRO A 205 -11.82 5.76 18.99
CA PRO A 205 -11.73 4.32 19.10
C PRO A 205 -12.07 3.63 17.76
N MET A 206 -11.31 2.57 17.49
CA MET A 206 -11.53 1.60 16.40
C MET A 206 -11.13 0.21 16.91
N PHE A 207 -11.68 -0.83 16.29
CA PHE A 207 -11.30 -2.20 16.59
C PHE A 207 -10.13 -2.62 15.70
N TYR A 208 -9.02 -3.00 16.31
CA TYR A 208 -7.85 -3.57 15.63
C TYR A 208 -7.79 -5.07 15.92
N GLY A 209 -7.67 -5.88 14.87
CA GLY A 209 -7.49 -7.32 15.01
C GLY A 209 -6.80 -7.93 13.79
N SER A 210 -6.62 -9.25 13.80
CA SER A 210 -5.92 -10.01 12.77
C SER A 210 -6.70 -11.27 12.40
N GLU A 211 -6.33 -11.91 11.29
CA GLU A 211 -6.97 -13.14 10.81
C GLU A 211 -6.71 -14.34 11.71
N ASP A 212 -5.56 -14.37 12.38
CA ASP A 212 -5.10 -15.50 13.19
C ASP A 212 -4.26 -15.03 14.39
N VAL A 213 -4.07 -15.95 15.35
CA VAL A 213 -3.31 -15.68 16.58
C VAL A 213 -1.84 -15.39 16.30
N ASP A 214 -1.23 -16.03 15.30
CA ASP A 214 0.19 -15.83 14.97
C ASP A 214 0.45 -14.40 14.50
N THR A 215 -0.47 -13.84 13.71
CA THR A 215 -0.45 -12.44 13.26
C THR A 215 -0.72 -11.48 14.42
N VAL A 216 -1.65 -11.81 15.33
CA VAL A 216 -1.83 -11.04 16.57
C VAL A 216 -0.52 -10.96 17.34
N VAL A 217 0.15 -12.10 17.55
CA VAL A 217 1.43 -12.18 18.29
C VAL A 217 2.49 -11.32 17.61
N ALA A 218 2.67 -11.44 16.30
CA ALA A 218 3.67 -10.70 15.55
C ALA A 218 3.47 -9.18 15.68
N GLU A 219 2.25 -8.69 15.54
CA GLU A 219 1.91 -7.25 15.62
C GLU A 219 2.16 -6.65 17.00
N ILE A 220 1.64 -7.29 18.06
CA ILE A 220 1.68 -6.69 19.41
C ILE A 220 3.01 -6.92 20.12
N SER A 221 3.77 -7.96 19.75
CA SER A 221 5.09 -8.23 20.34
C SER A 221 6.18 -7.29 19.82
N ALA A 222 6.00 -6.69 18.64
CA ALA A 222 7.00 -5.81 18.04
C ALA A 222 7.31 -4.55 18.89
N HIS A 223 6.38 -4.15 19.77
CA HIS A 223 6.46 -2.89 20.51
C HIS A 223 6.40 -3.07 22.04
N ASP A 224 6.37 -4.31 22.52
CA ASP A 224 6.19 -4.61 23.94
C ASP A 224 7.04 -5.81 24.37
N PRO A 225 7.89 -5.67 25.41
CA PRO A 225 8.85 -6.71 25.78
C PRO A 225 8.25 -7.88 26.57
N ARG A 226 6.96 -7.83 26.95
CA ARG A 226 6.33 -8.87 27.76
C ARG A 226 6.41 -10.27 27.08
N PRO A 227 6.54 -11.37 27.85
CA PRO A 227 6.83 -12.69 27.30
C PRO A 227 5.63 -13.43 26.70
N TYR A 228 4.39 -13.07 27.08
CA TYR A 228 3.18 -13.79 26.66
C TYR A 228 2.18 -12.89 25.96
N VAL A 229 1.34 -13.49 25.13
CA VAL A 229 0.19 -12.89 24.47
C VAL A 229 -1.04 -13.68 24.85
N ALA A 230 -2.05 -12.99 25.40
CA ALA A 230 -3.39 -13.56 25.53
C ALA A 230 -4.27 -13.02 24.39
N ALA A 231 -4.89 -13.92 23.63
CA ALA A 231 -5.72 -13.59 22.47
C ALA A 231 -7.09 -14.25 22.57
N ALA A 232 -8.10 -13.62 21.97
CA ALA A 232 -9.45 -14.18 21.83
C ALA A 232 -10.05 -13.77 20.48
N ALA A 233 -10.98 -14.58 19.97
CA ALA A 233 -11.67 -14.32 18.72
C ALA A 233 -12.96 -13.53 18.95
N PHE A 234 -13.23 -12.60 18.05
CA PHE A 234 -14.53 -12.01 17.82
C PHE A 234 -15.11 -12.57 16.53
N GLN A 235 -16.43 -12.69 16.48
CA GLN A 235 -17.17 -13.02 15.27
C GLN A 235 -17.93 -11.79 14.78
N ILE A 236 -17.88 -11.57 13.48
CA ILE A 236 -18.71 -10.58 12.78
C ILE A 236 -20.18 -11.02 12.86
N THR A 237 -21.04 -10.15 13.37
CA THR A 237 -22.46 -10.42 13.64
C THR A 237 -23.38 -10.11 12.45
N ARG A 238 -22.96 -9.23 11.55
CA ARG A 238 -23.67 -8.78 10.35
C ARG A 238 -22.68 -8.52 9.21
N PRO A 239 -23.10 -8.53 7.94
CA PRO A 239 -22.21 -8.20 6.83
C PRO A 239 -21.54 -6.82 7.03
N VAL A 240 -20.20 -6.77 6.92
CA VAL A 240 -19.40 -5.54 7.08
C VAL A 240 -18.64 -5.25 5.78
N PRO A 241 -19.00 -4.20 5.02
CA PRO A 241 -18.23 -3.78 3.86
C PRO A 241 -16.89 -3.19 4.31
N VAL A 242 -15.80 -3.61 3.66
CA VAL A 242 -14.44 -3.19 3.98
C VAL A 242 -13.67 -2.87 2.69
N VAL A 243 -12.73 -1.93 2.77
CA VAL A 243 -11.70 -1.76 1.72
C VAL A 243 -10.62 -2.79 1.95
N ASP A 244 -10.39 -3.66 0.96
CA ASP A 244 -9.32 -4.65 0.97
C ASP A 244 -8.07 -4.12 0.27
N LEU A 245 -7.11 -3.67 1.08
CA LEU A 245 -5.79 -3.22 0.63
C LEU A 245 -4.77 -4.36 0.63
N SER A 246 -5.14 -5.59 1.03
CA SER A 246 -4.24 -6.74 1.04
C SER A 246 -4.04 -7.38 -0.34
N THR A 247 -4.91 -7.03 -1.30
CA THR A 247 -4.94 -7.58 -2.66
C THR A 247 -4.87 -6.49 -3.73
N VAL A 248 -4.25 -5.34 -3.44
CA VAL A 248 -4.10 -4.25 -4.43
C VAL A 248 -3.31 -4.78 -5.63
N PRO A 249 -3.87 -4.73 -6.86
CA PRO A 249 -3.16 -5.22 -8.03
C PRO A 249 -2.01 -4.29 -8.42
N ASP A 250 -1.09 -4.81 -9.22
CA ASP A 250 -0.07 -3.99 -9.85
C ASP A 250 -0.68 -2.90 -10.73
N ALA A 251 0.05 -1.79 -10.86
CA ALA A 251 -0.32 -0.73 -11.77
C ALA A 251 -0.37 -1.29 -13.22
N PRO A 252 -1.34 -0.84 -14.04
CA PRO A 252 -1.38 -1.23 -15.44
C PRO A 252 -0.09 -0.89 -16.19
N SER A 253 0.16 -1.61 -17.27
CA SER A 253 1.28 -1.32 -18.17
C SER A 253 1.22 0.12 -18.69
N VAL A 254 2.36 0.82 -18.69
CA VAL A 254 2.52 2.11 -19.38
C VAL A 254 2.25 2.00 -20.88
N PHE A 255 2.43 0.79 -21.43
CA PHE A 255 2.17 0.49 -22.84
C PHE A 255 0.70 0.15 -23.13
N ASP A 256 -0.20 0.06 -22.13
CA ASP A 256 -1.64 -0.15 -22.32
C ASP A 256 -2.40 1.19 -22.47
N PRO A 257 -2.71 1.66 -23.70
CA PRO A 257 -3.39 2.93 -23.90
C PRO A 257 -4.78 3.01 -23.24
N ARG A 258 -5.44 1.87 -22.99
CA ARG A 258 -6.81 1.85 -22.44
C ARG A 258 -6.84 2.02 -20.91
N ARG A 259 -5.76 1.64 -20.22
CA ARG A 259 -5.69 1.67 -18.75
C ARG A 259 -4.64 2.62 -18.21
N ARG A 260 -3.97 3.40 -19.08
CA ARG A 260 -2.99 4.44 -18.70
C ARG A 260 -3.47 5.38 -17.59
N SER A 261 -4.72 5.85 -17.66
CA SER A 261 -5.28 6.75 -16.65
C SER A 261 -5.38 6.14 -15.24
N LEU A 262 -5.32 4.82 -15.12
CA LEU A 262 -5.35 4.11 -13.84
C LEU A 262 -3.96 3.94 -13.21
N ILE A 263 -2.87 4.20 -13.94
CA ILE A 263 -1.50 4.00 -13.43
C ILE A 263 -1.25 4.82 -12.15
N ARG A 264 -1.55 6.13 -12.19
CA ARG A 264 -1.39 7.01 -11.03
C ARG A 264 -2.35 6.65 -9.88
N PRO A 265 -3.67 6.51 -10.11
CA PRO A 265 -4.60 6.10 -9.05
C PRO A 265 -4.25 4.76 -8.38
N VAL A 266 -3.93 3.73 -9.16
CA VAL A 266 -3.51 2.41 -8.63
C VAL A 266 -2.19 2.56 -7.87
N GLY A 267 -1.26 3.34 -8.41
CA GLY A 267 0.01 3.66 -7.73
C GLY A 267 -0.20 4.34 -6.38
N PHE A 268 -1.16 5.26 -6.26
CA PHE A 268 -1.52 5.90 -5.00
C PHE A 268 -2.06 4.88 -3.98
N VAL A 269 -3.05 4.07 -4.38
CA VAL A 269 -3.66 3.05 -3.49
C VAL A 269 -2.62 2.02 -3.05
N ARG A 270 -1.72 1.62 -3.95
CA ARG A 270 -0.64 0.68 -3.64
C ARG A 270 0.37 1.29 -2.67
N ALA A 271 0.83 2.52 -2.92
CA ALA A 271 1.77 3.20 -2.02
C ALA A 271 1.15 3.44 -0.63
N PHE A 272 -0.16 3.71 -0.56
CA PHE A 272 -0.89 3.75 0.71
C PHE A 272 -0.90 2.38 1.42
N SER A 273 -1.24 1.30 0.70
CA SER A 273 -1.22 -0.07 1.25
C SER A 273 0.18 -0.48 1.75
N GLU A 274 1.21 -0.18 0.97
CA GLU A 274 2.61 -0.42 1.34
C GLU A 274 2.99 0.37 2.59
N ASN A 275 2.56 1.63 2.72
CA ASN A 275 2.83 2.44 3.90
C ASN A 275 2.16 1.91 5.18
N LEU A 276 0.94 1.35 5.06
CA LEU A 276 0.28 0.67 6.18
C LEU A 276 1.05 -0.59 6.62
N SER A 277 1.72 -1.24 5.66
CA SER A 277 2.46 -2.49 5.85
C SER A 277 3.95 -2.26 6.18
N GLN A 278 4.38 -1.03 6.48
CA GLN A 278 5.75 -0.73 6.94
C GLN A 278 5.84 -0.81 8.47
N PRO A 279 6.96 -1.29 9.06
CA PRO A 279 7.18 -1.27 10.51
C PRO A 279 7.09 0.14 11.12
N VAL A 280 6.66 0.26 12.39
CA VAL A 280 6.65 1.57 13.10
C VAL A 280 8.02 1.79 13.72
N VAL A 281 8.59 2.98 13.55
CA VAL A 281 9.67 3.47 14.39
C VAL A 281 9.06 4.37 15.46
N LEU A 282 9.11 3.96 16.73
CA LEU A 282 8.61 4.72 17.88
C LEU A 282 9.72 5.65 18.42
N ASP A 283 10.05 6.70 17.66
CA ASP A 283 11.09 7.68 18.00
C ASP A 283 10.54 9.04 18.46
N GLY A 284 9.22 9.14 18.69
CA GLY A 284 8.51 10.36 19.03
C GLY A 284 8.03 11.16 17.82
N ARG A 285 8.44 10.79 16.60
CA ARG A 285 7.99 11.41 15.34
C ARG A 285 6.90 10.60 14.64
N GLU A 286 6.53 9.43 15.17
CA GLU A 286 5.51 8.55 14.60
C GLU A 286 4.16 9.25 14.42
N ARG A 287 3.84 10.22 15.29
CA ARG A 287 2.60 10.99 15.22
C ARG A 287 2.45 11.73 13.90
N ILE A 288 3.54 12.29 13.35
CA ILE A 288 3.52 12.97 12.05
C ILE A 288 3.39 11.93 10.93
N ALA A 289 4.10 10.80 11.06
CA ALA A 289 4.03 9.71 10.09
C ALA A 289 2.63 9.08 9.98
N TYR A 290 1.82 9.13 11.04
CA TYR A 290 0.45 8.61 11.06
C TYR A 290 -0.59 9.54 10.44
N VAL A 291 -0.31 10.85 10.34
CA VAL A 291 -1.29 11.83 9.85
C VAL A 291 -1.88 11.43 8.48
N PRO A 292 -1.10 11.05 7.46
CA PRO A 292 -1.64 10.69 6.15
C PRO A 292 -2.59 9.47 6.19
N THR A 293 -2.24 8.44 6.96
CA THR A 293 -3.04 7.21 7.06
C THR A 293 -4.30 7.42 7.92
N GLN A 294 -4.24 8.26 8.95
CA GLN A 294 -5.40 8.67 9.73
C GLN A 294 -6.39 9.48 8.89
N VAL A 295 -5.91 10.45 8.11
CA VAL A 295 -6.78 11.27 7.24
C VAL A 295 -7.50 10.40 6.21
N LEU A 296 -6.81 9.46 5.57
CA LEU A 296 -7.46 8.52 4.66
C LEU A 296 -8.48 7.63 5.37
N THR A 297 -8.16 7.15 6.57
CA THR A 297 -9.08 6.30 7.34
C THR A 297 -10.35 7.07 7.72
N GLU A 298 -10.23 8.30 8.20
CA GLU A 298 -11.38 9.14 8.51
C GLU A 298 -12.19 9.52 7.27
N TYR A 299 -11.52 9.79 6.14
CA TYR A 299 -12.20 9.97 4.86
C TYR A 299 -13.02 8.72 4.49
N PHE A 300 -12.45 7.51 4.57
CA PHE A 300 -13.20 6.28 4.30
C PHE A 300 -14.37 6.07 5.27
N ARG A 301 -14.18 6.42 6.54
CA ARG A 301 -15.19 6.26 7.59
C ARG A 301 -16.37 7.22 7.44
N TRP A 302 -16.13 8.47 7.05
CA TRP A 302 -17.13 9.53 7.17
C TRP A 302 -17.57 10.16 5.84
N LEU A 303 -16.66 10.28 4.88
CA LEU A 303 -16.89 11.10 3.67
C LEU A 303 -17.03 10.26 2.41
N SER A 304 -16.28 9.16 2.34
CA SER A 304 -16.19 8.34 1.14
C SER A 304 -17.55 7.81 0.69
N PRO A 305 -17.84 7.83 -0.62
CA PRO A 305 -19.06 7.24 -1.17
C PRO A 305 -19.09 5.72 -1.05
N LEU A 306 -17.97 5.07 -0.68
CA LEU A 306 -17.90 3.61 -0.56
C LEU A 306 -18.71 3.03 0.60
N ARG A 307 -19.05 3.86 1.61
CA ARG A 307 -19.84 3.44 2.81
C ARG A 307 -19.27 2.19 3.50
N VAL A 308 -17.95 2.10 3.57
CA VAL A 308 -17.23 1.02 4.23
C VAL A 308 -17.21 1.20 5.74
N GLN A 309 -17.05 0.10 6.45
CA GLN A 309 -17.02 0.02 7.91
C GLN A 309 -15.69 -0.57 8.42
N GLY A 310 -14.69 -0.67 7.55
CA GLY A 310 -13.35 -1.08 7.94
C GLY A 310 -12.38 -1.15 6.76
N ILE A 311 -11.14 -1.47 7.09
CA ILE A 311 -10.00 -1.63 6.18
C ILE A 311 -9.31 -2.95 6.50
N VAL A 312 -8.98 -3.71 5.46
CA VAL A 312 -8.16 -4.92 5.52
C VAL A 312 -6.80 -4.62 4.90
N PHE A 313 -5.71 -5.04 5.53
CA PHE A 313 -4.34 -4.77 5.06
C PHE A 313 -3.39 -5.87 5.51
N ARG A 314 -2.18 -5.92 4.95
CA ARG A 314 -1.17 -6.91 5.33
C ARG A 314 -0.38 -6.44 6.56
N SER A 315 -0.06 -7.38 7.43
CA SER A 315 0.86 -7.18 8.53
C SER A 315 2.25 -6.84 8.01
N ALA A 316 2.86 -5.82 8.61
CA ALA A 316 4.25 -5.47 8.36
C ALA A 316 5.24 -6.50 8.92
N GLN A 317 4.78 -7.32 9.87
CA GLN A 317 5.63 -8.21 10.68
C GLN A 317 5.76 -9.61 10.06
N ASN A 318 4.65 -10.17 9.57
CA ASN A 318 4.62 -11.52 9.02
C ASN A 318 3.84 -11.66 7.70
N GLY A 319 3.31 -10.57 7.14
CA GLY A 319 2.51 -10.60 5.90
C GLY A 319 1.09 -11.17 6.02
N GLY A 320 0.68 -11.57 7.23
CA GLY A 320 -0.68 -11.99 7.58
C GLY A 320 -1.71 -10.88 7.40
N ILE A 321 -2.98 -11.16 7.65
CA ILE A 321 -4.06 -10.21 7.41
C ILE A 321 -4.47 -9.50 8.70
N ASN A 322 -4.55 -8.18 8.65
CA ASN A 322 -5.02 -7.31 9.71
C ASN A 322 -6.31 -6.59 9.31
N TYR A 323 -7.09 -6.25 10.33
CA TYR A 323 -8.39 -5.60 10.26
C TYR A 323 -8.38 -4.34 11.13
N VAL A 324 -8.85 -3.23 10.56
CA VAL A 324 -9.33 -2.08 11.32
C VAL A 324 -10.80 -1.90 11.02
N LEU A 325 -11.64 -2.07 12.04
CA LEU A 325 -13.10 -1.92 11.92
C LEU A 325 -13.53 -0.63 12.62
N PHE A 326 -14.41 0.12 11.97
CA PHE A 326 -14.85 1.46 12.38
C PHE A 326 -15.91 1.40 13.48
N THR A 327 -15.57 0.77 14.60
CA THR A 327 -16.46 0.57 15.74
C THR A 327 -15.75 0.81 17.06
N GLY A 328 -16.41 1.53 17.97
CA GLY A 328 -15.95 1.73 19.33
C GLY A 328 -16.31 0.55 20.25
N PRO A 329 -16.11 0.69 21.57
CA PRO A 329 -16.47 -0.34 22.55
C PRO A 329 -17.95 -0.75 22.47
N GLU A 330 -18.84 0.17 22.10
CA GLU A 330 -20.27 -0.05 21.96
C GLU A 330 -20.64 -1.11 20.91
N GLY A 331 -19.82 -1.30 19.87
CA GLY A 331 -20.06 -2.34 18.87
C GLY A 331 -19.43 -3.69 19.20
N CYS A 332 -18.81 -3.84 20.38
CA CYS A 332 -18.21 -5.08 20.87
C CYS A 332 -19.05 -5.65 22.02
N VAL A 333 -19.63 -6.84 21.84
CA VAL A 333 -20.49 -7.47 22.85
C VAL A 333 -20.01 -8.84 23.28
N ASP A 334 -20.35 -9.24 24.50
CA ASP A 334 -20.05 -10.56 25.04
C ASP A 334 -20.85 -11.68 24.33
N ALA A 335 -20.40 -12.93 24.49
CA ALA A 335 -20.93 -14.09 23.78
C ALA A 335 -22.47 -14.23 23.86
N HIS A 336 -23.03 -13.98 25.05
CA HIS A 336 -24.45 -14.19 25.35
C HIS A 336 -25.29 -12.91 25.19
N THR A 337 -24.67 -11.78 24.86
CA THR A 337 -25.38 -10.52 24.68
C THR A 337 -26.02 -10.48 23.30
N THR A 338 -27.31 -10.15 23.25
CA THR A 338 -28.05 -9.96 22.00
C THR A 338 -28.20 -8.48 21.75
N ASP A 339 -27.38 -7.97 20.84
CA ASP A 339 -27.45 -6.61 20.32
C ASP A 339 -27.44 -6.67 18.79
N PRO A 340 -28.54 -6.26 18.11
CA PRO A 340 -28.61 -6.22 16.66
C PRO A 340 -27.62 -5.25 16.00
N GLU A 341 -27.22 -4.18 16.71
CA GLU A 341 -26.35 -3.14 16.19
C GLU A 341 -24.86 -3.45 16.39
N ALA A 342 -24.55 -4.32 17.36
CA ALA A 342 -23.19 -4.77 17.62
C ALA A 342 -22.56 -5.35 16.35
N MET A 343 -21.31 -4.98 16.07
CA MET A 343 -20.54 -5.46 14.92
C MET A 343 -19.77 -6.74 15.24
N LEU A 344 -19.31 -6.87 16.49
CA LEU A 344 -18.37 -7.89 16.94
C LEU A 344 -18.90 -8.57 18.20
N ARG A 345 -18.92 -9.89 18.19
CA ARG A 345 -19.29 -10.71 19.35
C ARG A 345 -18.12 -11.56 19.79
N LEU A 346 -17.69 -11.41 21.03
CA LEU A 346 -16.64 -12.22 21.63
C LEU A 346 -17.06 -13.70 21.62
N GLN A 347 -16.19 -14.57 21.11
CA GLN A 347 -16.46 -16.00 21.03
C GLN A 347 -16.05 -16.73 22.31
N PRO A 348 -16.95 -17.49 22.94
CA PRO A 348 -16.62 -18.23 24.14
C PRO A 348 -15.57 -19.32 23.83
N ASN A 349 -14.74 -19.65 24.82
CA ASN A 349 -13.73 -20.72 24.74
C ASN A 349 -12.65 -20.53 23.65
N THR A 350 -12.52 -19.33 23.08
CA THR A 350 -11.45 -19.01 22.11
C THR A 350 -10.22 -18.39 22.76
N GLU A 351 -10.29 -18.07 24.06
CA GLU A 351 -9.18 -17.48 24.79
C GLU A 351 -7.98 -18.43 24.85
N THR A 352 -6.84 -17.96 24.34
CA THR A 352 -5.56 -18.67 24.32
C THR A 352 -4.45 -17.77 24.84
N VAL A 353 -3.46 -18.37 25.49
CA VAL A 353 -2.26 -17.68 25.96
C VAL A 353 -1.05 -18.37 25.35
N VAL A 354 -0.27 -17.62 24.58
CA VAL A 354 0.88 -18.14 23.83
C VAL A 354 2.14 -17.37 24.21
N GLY A 355 3.28 -18.05 24.26
CA GLY A 355 4.57 -17.40 24.42
C GLY A 355 4.99 -16.70 23.14
N ARG A 356 5.66 -15.54 23.26
CA ARG A 356 6.29 -14.91 22.10
C ARG A 356 7.41 -15.82 21.57
N ALA A 357 7.50 -16.02 20.26
CA ALA A 357 8.63 -16.75 19.68
C ALA A 357 9.94 -15.99 19.92
N PRO A 358 11.02 -16.63 20.42
CA PRO A 358 12.32 -15.99 20.52
C PRO A 358 12.93 -15.80 19.13
N GLY A 359 12.95 -14.56 18.60
CA GLY A 359 13.62 -14.27 17.32
C GLY A 359 13.23 -12.99 16.59
N MET A 360 12.09 -12.34 16.88
CA MET A 360 11.69 -11.09 16.21
C MET A 360 12.28 -9.82 16.87
N ALA A 361 13.51 -9.91 17.38
CA ALA A 361 14.24 -8.74 17.84
C ALA A 361 15.01 -8.12 16.66
N ARG A 362 14.60 -6.90 16.28
CA ARG A 362 15.31 -5.87 15.50
C ARG A 362 16.60 -6.34 14.79
N GLY A 363 16.57 -6.36 13.46
CA GLY A 363 17.79 -6.28 12.67
C GLY A 363 18.57 -5.04 13.09
N THR A 364 19.69 -5.24 13.76
CA THR A 364 20.73 -4.23 13.94
C THR A 364 21.24 -3.82 12.56
N PRO A 365 21.46 -2.52 12.28
CA PRO A 365 22.17 -2.14 11.07
C PRO A 365 23.61 -2.64 11.21
N ASP A 366 24.00 -3.56 10.33
CA ASP A 366 25.40 -3.92 10.12
C ASP A 366 26.17 -2.64 9.77
N SER A 367 26.97 -2.15 10.73
CA SER A 367 27.96 -1.14 10.46
C SER A 367 29.05 -1.76 9.59
N VAL A 368 28.97 -1.44 8.29
CA VAL A 368 30.05 -1.60 7.31
C VAL A 368 31.33 -0.98 7.86
N GLY A 369 32.42 -1.73 7.70
CA GLY A 369 33.68 -1.51 8.39
C GLY A 369 34.38 -0.18 8.11
N ALA A 370 35.20 0.20 9.09
CA ALA A 370 36.25 1.20 8.94
C ALA A 370 37.55 0.63 9.50
N ASN A 371 38.30 0.02 8.58
CA ASN A 371 39.74 0.16 8.36
C ASN A 371 40.69 0.29 9.57
N THR A 372 41.59 -0.69 9.62
CA THR A 372 42.85 -0.75 10.34
C THR A 372 43.73 0.50 10.16
N ALA A 373 44.22 1.05 11.28
CA ALA A 373 45.43 1.86 11.30
C ALA A 373 46.45 1.21 12.25
N ARG A 374 47.62 0.87 11.71
CA ARG A 374 48.80 0.34 12.42
C ARG A 374 49.50 1.44 13.23
N PRO A 375 50.26 1.08 14.28
CA PRO A 375 51.02 2.03 15.07
C PRO A 375 52.37 2.36 14.42
N ALA A 376 52.83 3.58 14.66
CA ALA A 376 54.24 3.98 14.67
C ALA A 376 54.48 4.78 15.95
#